data_AF-J9DNX6-F1
#
_entry.id   AF-J9DNX6-F1
#
_cell.length_a   1.000
_cell.length_b   1.000
_cell.length_c   1.000
_cell.angle_alpha   90.00
_cell.angle_beta   90.00
_cell.angle_gamma   90.00
#
_symmetry.space_group_name_H-M   'P 1'
#
loop_
_entity.id
_entity.type
_entity.pdbx_description
1 polymer ?
#
loop_
_entity_poly.entity_id
_entity_poly.type
_entity_poly.pdbx_seq_one_letter_code
_entity_poly.pdbx_strand_id
1 'polypeptide(L)'
;MCYHMGIGCATDEAVKSKNWEKVRKHSENYMKEFVKKRRRIKKFENNDRVLIKNHLRKTKNDEIFLKKGKIVKNEYGDVYEVLKDRKLIKRHASQLRWCSKGEVGNDDCI
;
A
#
# COMPACT_ATOMS: atom_id res chain seq x y z
N MET A 1 -20.51 -21.45 -11.80
CA MET A 1 -19.58 -22.47 -11.25
C MET A 1 -18.34 -21.75 -10.75
N CYS A 2 -17.99 -21.87 -9.47
CA CYS A 2 -16.83 -21.18 -8.89
C CYS A 2 -15.58 -22.07 -8.96
N TYR A 3 -14.52 -21.57 -9.61
CA TYR A 3 -13.26 -22.30 -9.77
C TYR A 3 -12.19 -21.81 -8.79
N HIS A 4 -11.36 -22.73 -8.32
CA HIS A 4 -10.15 -22.38 -7.59
C HIS A 4 -9.07 -21.92 -8.58
N MET A 5 -8.93 -20.60 -8.75
CA MET A 5 -8.04 -20.00 -9.76
C MET A 5 -6.57 -20.44 -9.64
N GLY A 6 -6.12 -20.83 -8.45
CA GLY A 6 -4.74 -21.25 -8.23
C GLY A 6 -4.37 -22.65 -8.75
N ILE A 7 -5.35 -23.55 -8.90
CA ILE A 7 -5.11 -24.94 -9.31
C ILE A 7 -6.02 -25.39 -10.47
N GLY A 8 -6.93 -24.53 -10.94
CA GLY A 8 -7.72 -24.76 -12.15
C GLY A 8 -8.83 -25.79 -12.02
N CYS A 9 -9.26 -26.14 -10.80
CA CYS A 9 -10.36 -27.08 -10.57
C CYS A 9 -11.57 -26.42 -9.93
N ALA A 10 -12.69 -27.13 -9.83
CA ALA A 10 -13.84 -26.67 -9.08
C ALA A 10 -13.50 -26.56 -7.58
N THR A 11 -14.19 -25.67 -6.86
CA THR A 11 -13.87 -25.37 -5.44
C THR A 11 -14.12 -26.57 -4.52
N ASP A 12 -15.13 -27.38 -4.82
CA ASP A 12 -15.43 -28.65 -4.14
C ASP A 12 -14.37 -29.73 -4.41
N GLU A 13 -13.68 -29.67 -5.54
CA GLU A 13 -12.56 -30.57 -5.83
C GLU A 13 -11.27 -30.12 -5.15
N ALA A 14 -11.09 -28.82 -4.92
CA ALA A 14 -9.90 -28.26 -4.28
C ALA A 14 -9.75 -28.72 -2.83
N VAL A 15 -10.87 -28.96 -2.12
CA VAL A 15 -10.88 -29.41 -0.73
C VAL A 15 -10.64 -30.91 -0.56
N LYS A 16 -10.65 -31.69 -1.66
CA LYS A 16 -10.39 -33.14 -1.61
C LYS A 16 -8.92 -33.39 -1.27
N SER A 17 -8.66 -34.40 -0.45
CA SER A 17 -7.32 -34.81 -0.02
C SER A 17 -6.34 -35.03 -1.18
N LYS A 18 -6.83 -35.55 -2.32
CA LYS A 18 -6.05 -35.75 -3.55
C LYS A 18 -5.46 -34.46 -4.14
N ASN A 19 -6.07 -33.31 -3.89
CA ASN A 19 -5.65 -32.01 -4.41
C ASN A 19 -4.97 -31.12 -3.36
N TRP A 20 -4.88 -31.57 -2.10
CA TRP A 20 -4.34 -30.79 -1.00
C TRP A 20 -2.90 -30.32 -1.26
N GLU A 21 -2.06 -31.19 -1.82
CA GLU A 21 -0.67 -30.84 -2.13
C GLU A 21 -0.57 -29.75 -3.21
N LYS A 22 -1.47 -29.77 -4.20
CA LYS A 22 -1.53 -28.73 -5.24
C LYS A 22 -1.94 -27.39 -4.64
N VAL A 23 -2.94 -27.39 -3.76
CA VAL A 23 -3.39 -26.18 -3.03
C VAL A 23 -2.25 -25.63 -2.17
N ARG A 24 -1.55 -26.49 -1.42
CA ARG A 24 -0.42 -26.09 -0.58
C ARG A 24 0.72 -25.49 -1.41
N LYS A 25 1.12 -26.14 -2.49
CA LYS A 25 2.20 -25.64 -3.36
C LYS A 25 1.83 -24.30 -4.01
N HIS A 26 0.57 -24.13 -4.41
CA HIS A 26 0.09 -22.86 -4.93
C HIS A 26 0.14 -21.75 -3.88
N SER A 27 -0.33 -22.01 -2.65
CA SER A 27 -0.30 -21.01 -1.58
C SER A 27 1.13 -20.61 -1.19
N GLU A 28 2.07 -21.57 -1.15
CA GLU A 28 3.49 -21.29 -0.93
C GLU A 28 4.10 -20.42 -2.02
N ASN A 29 3.80 -20.71 -3.29
CA ASN A 29 4.27 -19.89 -4.42
C ASN A 29 3.69 -18.47 -4.39
N TYR A 30 2.38 -18.36 -4.13
CA TYR A 30 1.72 -17.07 -3.98
C TYR A 30 2.35 -16.25 -2.85
N MET A 31 2.65 -16.88 -1.72
CA MET A 31 3.30 -16.23 -0.59
C MET A 31 4.73 -15.76 -0.94
N LYS A 32 5.51 -16.57 -1.67
CA LYS A 32 6.85 -16.18 -2.14
C LYS A 32 6.80 -14.96 -3.07
N GLU A 33 5.84 -14.91 -3.99
CA GLU A 33 5.64 -13.73 -4.85
C GLU A 33 5.28 -12.49 -4.05
N PHE A 34 4.42 -12.63 -3.04
CA PHE A 34 4.03 -11.53 -2.16
C PHE A 34 5.23 -11.00 -1.36
N VAL A 35 6.03 -11.89 -0.76
CA VAL A 35 7.25 -11.53 -0.02
C VAL A 35 8.28 -10.85 -0.93
N LYS A 36 8.46 -11.34 -2.15
CA LYS A 36 9.38 -10.76 -3.15
C LYS A 36 8.95 -9.35 -3.56
N LYS A 37 7.64 -9.09 -3.70
CA LYS A 37 7.10 -7.75 -3.97
C LYS A 37 7.23 -6.81 -2.76
N ARG A 38 7.05 -7.32 -1.54
CA ARG A 38 7.13 -6.52 -0.30
C ARG A 38 8.53 -5.94 -0.04
N ARG A 39 9.60 -6.62 -0.47
CA ARG A 39 11.00 -6.16 -0.33
C ARG A 39 11.34 -4.85 -1.04
N ARG A 40 10.47 -4.31 -1.91
CA ARG A 40 10.73 -3.06 -2.66
C ARG A 40 9.98 -1.84 -2.13
N ILE A 41 9.19 -1.97 -1.07
CA ILE A 41 8.51 -0.82 -0.47
C ILE A 41 9.57 -0.02 0.28
N LYS A 42 10.04 1.08 -0.32
CA LYS A 42 10.87 2.06 0.39
C LYS A 42 10.11 2.50 1.64
N LYS A 43 10.78 2.52 2.79
CA LYS A 43 10.21 3.00 4.05
C LYS A 43 10.44 4.51 4.15
N PHE A 44 9.45 5.23 4.66
CA PHE A 44 9.61 6.63 5.03
C PHE A 44 10.40 6.74 6.34
N GLU A 45 11.23 7.77 6.44
CA GLU A 45 12.00 8.09 7.63
C GLU A 45 11.35 9.22 8.44
N ASN A 46 11.77 9.35 9.71
CA ASN A 46 11.32 10.46 10.53
C ASN A 46 11.75 11.78 9.89
N ASN A 47 10.85 12.76 9.89
CA ASN A 47 10.97 14.06 9.22
C ASN A 47 10.84 14.07 7.70
N ASP A 48 10.57 12.94 7.04
CA ASP A 48 10.30 12.94 5.59
C ASP A 48 9.06 13.80 5.27
N ARG A 49 9.20 14.64 4.23
CA ARG A 49 8.08 15.39 3.65
C ARG A 49 7.31 14.47 2.72
N VAL A 50 6.02 14.31 2.98
CA VAL A 50 5.14 13.39 2.24
C VAL A 50 3.88 14.09 1.76
N LEU A 51 3.38 13.63 0.62
CA LEU A 51 2.07 13.99 0.08
C LEU A 51 1.06 12.93 0.48
N ILE A 52 -0.08 13.37 1.03
CA ILE A 52 -1.15 12.50 1.53
C ILE A 52 -2.24 12.40 0.47
N LYS A 53 -2.62 11.16 0.13
CA LYS A 53 -3.65 10.87 -0.85
C LYS A 53 -5.00 11.48 -0.45
N ASN A 54 -5.66 12.13 -1.41
CA ASN A 54 -7.02 12.64 -1.20
C ASN A 54 -8.03 11.49 -1.34
N HIS A 55 -8.72 11.16 -0.25
CA HIS A 55 -9.81 10.17 -0.27
C HIS A 55 -11.14 10.75 -0.77
N LEU A 56 -11.26 12.07 -0.88
CA LEU A 56 -12.47 12.77 -1.30
C LEU A 56 -12.46 13.13 -2.79
N ARG A 57 -11.66 12.46 -3.64
CA ARG A 57 -11.71 12.71 -5.08
C ARG A 57 -13.14 12.43 -5.57
N LYS A 58 -13.82 13.46 -6.04
CA LYS A 58 -15.15 13.35 -6.64
C LYS A 58 -15.06 13.16 -8.15
N THR A 59 -13.95 13.57 -8.77
CA THR A 59 -13.74 13.47 -10.22
C THR A 59 -12.39 12.84 -10.58
N LYS A 60 -12.27 12.34 -11.82
CA LYS A 60 -10.99 11.81 -12.36
C LYS A 60 -9.88 12.88 -12.42
N ASN A 61 -10.25 14.16 -12.45
CA ASN A 61 -9.34 15.30 -12.60
C ASN A 61 -8.87 15.89 -11.26
N ASP A 62 -9.48 15.54 -10.12
CA ASP A 62 -8.98 15.96 -8.81
C ASP A 62 -7.53 15.52 -8.60
N GLU A 63 -6.66 16.32 -8.01
CA GLU A 63 -5.30 15.86 -7.70
C GLU A 63 -5.32 14.65 -6.76
N ILE A 64 -4.55 13.60 -7.11
CA ILE A 64 -4.52 12.34 -6.34
C ILE A 64 -3.95 12.57 -4.94
N PHE A 65 -3.04 13.53 -4.82
CA PHE A 65 -2.39 13.92 -3.57
C PHE A 65 -2.50 15.43 -3.43
N LEU A 66 -3.10 15.90 -2.34
CA LEU A 66 -3.43 17.32 -2.16
C LEU A 66 -2.77 17.94 -0.94
N LYS A 67 -2.34 17.11 0.02
CA LYS A 67 -2.01 17.62 1.35
C LYS A 67 -0.58 17.26 1.70
N LYS A 68 0.25 18.29 1.89
CA LYS A 68 1.61 18.17 2.41
C LYS A 68 1.54 17.76 3.89
N GLY A 69 2.43 16.88 4.29
CA GLY A 69 2.58 16.43 5.67
C GLY A 69 4.01 16.02 5.94
N LYS A 70 4.32 15.80 7.21
CA LYS A 70 5.66 15.39 7.66
C LYS A 70 5.56 14.14 8.51
N ILE A 71 6.36 13.12 8.20
CA ILE A 71 6.42 11.90 9.02
C ILE A 71 7.00 12.27 10.38
N VAL A 72 6.29 11.92 11.45
CA VAL A 72 6.75 12.12 12.84
C VAL A 72 7.38 10.84 13.37
N LYS A 73 6.70 9.71 13.16
CA LYS A 73 7.17 8.39 13.55
C LYS A 73 6.55 7.28 12.71
N ASN A 74 7.25 6.16 12.61
CA ASN A 74 6.67 4.89 12.22
C ASN A 74 6.05 4.23 13.48
N GLU A 75 4.76 3.93 13.43
CA GLU A 75 4.07 3.29 14.56
C GLU A 75 4.23 1.77 14.49
N TYR A 76 3.89 1.18 13.33
CA TYR A 76 4.01 -0.26 13.12
C TYR A 76 4.01 -0.61 11.63
N GLY A 77 5.03 -1.33 11.19
CA GLY A 77 5.13 -1.83 9.81
C GLY A 77 5.08 -0.72 8.77
N ASP A 78 3.97 -0.69 8.03
CA ASP A 78 3.68 0.24 6.93
C ASP A 78 2.75 1.41 7.39
N VAL A 79 2.53 1.60 8.70
CA VAL A 79 1.67 2.65 9.27
C VAL A 79 2.52 3.75 9.92
N TYR A 80 2.30 4.98 9.47
CA TYR A 80 3.06 6.16 9.87
C TYR A 80 2.16 7.21 10.51
N GLU A 81 2.71 7.91 11.50
CA GLU A 81 2.11 9.12 12.07
C GLU A 81 2.63 10.33 11.31
N VAL A 82 1.70 11.09 10.72
CA VAL A 82 1.99 12.22 9.85
C VAL A 82 1.44 13.48 10.48
N LEU A 83 2.29 14.48 10.68
CA LEU A 83 1.90 15.82 11.10
C LEU A 83 1.40 16.58 9.87
N LYS A 84 0.16 17.07 9.98
CA LYS A 84 -0.51 17.82 8.93
C LYS A 84 -1.37 18.90 9.57
N ASP A 85 -1.20 20.16 9.18
CA ASP A 85 -1.97 21.31 9.69
C ASP A 85 -2.04 21.33 11.24
N ARG A 86 -0.90 21.06 11.91
CA ARG A 86 -0.77 20.94 13.37
C ARG A 86 -1.54 19.79 14.03
N LYS A 87 -2.08 18.86 13.24
CA LYS A 87 -2.73 17.62 13.72
C LYS A 87 -1.92 16.40 13.34
N LEU A 88 -1.83 15.44 14.26
CA LEU A 88 -1.24 14.13 14.02
C LEU A 88 -2.31 13.20 13.45
N ILE A 89 -2.02 12.60 12.30
CA ILE A 89 -2.91 11.64 11.66
C ILE A 89 -2.15 10.37 11.31
N LYS A 90 -2.79 9.21 11.47
CA LYS A 90 -2.21 7.92 11.11
C LYS A 90 -2.54 7.58 9.66
N ARG A 91 -1.53 7.18 8.89
CA ARG A 91 -1.67 6.84 7.47
C ARG A 91 -0.81 5.65 7.09
N HIS A 92 -1.37 4.80 6.24
CA HIS A 92 -0.65 3.68 5.66
C HIS A 92 0.27 4.17 4.52
N ALA A 93 1.41 3.51 4.31
CA ALA A 93 2.40 3.84 3.28
C ALA A 93 1.80 4.02 1.88
N SER A 94 0.80 3.19 1.52
CA SER A 94 0.10 3.27 0.23
C SER A 94 -0.72 4.56 0.02
N GLN A 95 -0.93 5.32 1.08
CA GLN A 95 -1.63 6.61 1.06
C GLN A 95 -0.65 7.79 1.09
N LEU A 96 0.65 7.51 1.10
CA LEU A 96 1.72 8.49 1.20
C LEU A 96 2.61 8.41 -0.05
N ARG A 97 3.18 9.54 -0.44
CA ARG A 97 4.17 9.64 -1.52
C ARG A 97 5.26 10.62 -1.09
N TRP A 98 6.52 10.39 -1.42
CA TRP A 98 7.55 11.39 -1.15
C TRP A 98 7.22 12.68 -1.87
N CYS A 99 7.42 13.79 -1.17
CA CYS A 99 7.36 15.11 -1.76
C CYS A 99 8.72 15.39 -2.42
N SER A 100 8.87 15.04 -3.70
CA SER A 100 10.04 15.43 -4.50
C SER A 100 9.98 16.94 -4.76
N LYS A 101 11.12 17.65 -4.72
CA LYS A 101 11.19 19.06 -5.13
C LYS A 101 10.66 19.17 -6.56
N GLY A 102 9.57 19.92 -6.76
CA GLY A 102 8.99 20.22 -8.06
C GLY A 102 7.68 19.51 -8.40
N GLU A 103 7.19 18.56 -7.60
CA GLU A 103 5.86 17.99 -7.79
C GLU A 103 4.85 18.75 -6.90
N VAL A 104 3.92 19.46 -7.57
CA VAL A 104 2.77 20.22 -7.06
C VAL A 104 3.03 21.71 -6.79
N GLY A 105 2.59 22.52 -7.77
CA GLY A 105 2.05 23.89 -7.67
C GLY A 105 2.75 24.86 -6.72
N ASN A 106 3.38 25.88 -7.32
CA ASN A 106 3.76 27.19 -6.75
C ASN A 106 3.27 27.43 -5.31
N ASP A 107 4.15 27.23 -4.34
CA ASP A 107 4.85 28.31 -3.63
C ASP A 107 5.59 27.68 -2.43
N ASP A 108 6.86 28.05 -2.32
CA ASP A 108 7.77 27.91 -1.18
C ASP A 108 7.95 26.52 -0.56
N CYS A 109 8.90 25.78 -1.14
CA CYS A 109 9.74 24.86 -0.38
C CYS A 109 11.09 25.55 -0.08
N ILE A 110 11.06 26.59 0.76
CA ILE A 110 12.26 27.09 1.45
C ILE A 110 12.53 26.18 2.67
#